data_AF-A0A1M6M510-F1
#
_entry.id   AF-A0A1M6M510-F1
#
_cell.length_a   1.000
_cell.length_b   1.000
_cell.length_c   1.000
_cell.angle_alpha   90.00
_cell.angle_beta   90.00
_cell.angle_gamma   90.00
#
_symmetry.space_group_name_H-M   'P 1'
#
loop_
_entity.id
_entity.type
_entity.pdbx_description
1 polymer ?
#
loop_
_entity_poly.entity_id
_entity_poly.type
_entity_poly.pdbx_seq_one_letter_code
_entity_poly.pdbx_strand_id
1 'polypeptide(L)'
;MGCGIFLVLVIGSVTLLFYILTRPKYRDVATEKPFSEILSQQLTTKRPTLILNYDLPRYEDYSYHLEDGNGFGMNSNLETLAEIPIGTAVQIDKIEIHTNSVSGTSSAYLFGTVYSKEKQETYAFQYTWGNYHLLYEDKPYWTFDLAFWQDEPLTEKYFIDLP
;
A
#
# COMPACT_ATOMS: atom_id res chain seq x y z
N MET A 1 -37.49 -0.84 34.70
CA MET A 1 -36.13 -0.31 34.46
C MET A 1 -35.16 -1.33 33.87
N GLY A 2 -35.29 -2.64 34.13
CA GLY A 2 -34.35 -3.66 33.60
C GLY A 2 -34.38 -3.92 32.08
N CYS A 3 -35.55 -3.85 31.42
CA CYS A 3 -35.67 -4.10 29.97
C CYS A 3 -34.89 -3.08 29.12
N GLY A 4 -34.87 -1.81 29.52
CA GLY A 4 -34.15 -0.76 28.78
C GLY A 4 -32.63 -0.92 28.85
N ILE A 5 -32.10 -1.30 30.02
CA ILE A 5 -30.66 -1.52 30.22
C ILE A 5 -30.19 -2.74 29.43
N PHE A 6 -30.95 -3.83 29.44
CA PHE A 6 -30.62 -5.03 28.68
C PHE A 6 -30.58 -4.76 27.17
N LEU A 7 -31.55 -4.00 26.64
CA LEU A 7 -31.61 -3.67 25.22
C LEU A 7 -30.44 -2.77 24.78
N VAL A 8 -30.04 -1.80 25.61
CA VAL A 8 -28.85 -0.96 25.37
C VAL A 8 -27.57 -1.79 25.37
N LEU A 9 -27.43 -2.74 26.30
CA LEU A 9 -26.26 -3.63 26.35
C LEU A 9 -26.16 -4.55 25.13
N VAL A 10 -27.30 -5.08 24.66
CA VAL A 10 -27.34 -5.91 23.44
C VAL A 10 -26.96 -5.08 22.21
N ILE A 11 -27.55 -3.90 22.03
CA ILE A 11 -27.22 -3.02 20.90
C ILE A 11 -25.75 -2.60 20.97
N GLY A 12 -25.26 -2.19 22.15
CA GLY A 12 -23.86 -1.80 22.34
C GLY A 12 -22.87 -2.92 22.06
N SER A 13 -23.22 -4.17 22.41
CA SER A 13 -22.37 -5.34 22.12
C SER A 13 -22.32 -5.63 20.63
N VAL A 14 -23.47 -5.55 19.95
CA VAL A 14 -23.56 -5.77 18.49
C VAL A 14 -22.79 -4.68 17.75
N THR A 15 -22.97 -3.40 18.09
CA THR A 15 -22.23 -2.30 17.45
C THR A 15 -20.72 -2.39 17.69
N LEU A 16 -20.29 -2.78 18.88
CA LEU A 16 -18.88 -3.01 19.19
C LEU A 16 -18.30 -4.16 18.36
N LEU A 17 -19.02 -5.28 18.22
CA LEU A 17 -18.59 -6.41 17.40
C LEU A 17 -18.48 -6.00 15.92
N PHE A 18 -19.48 -5.31 15.38
CA PHE A 18 -19.42 -4.80 14.00
C PHE A 18 -18.26 -3.83 13.81
N TYR A 19 -17.99 -2.97 14.78
CA TYR A 19 -16.87 -2.04 14.73
C TYR A 19 -15.53 -2.78 14.66
N ILE A 20 -15.32 -3.79 15.50
CA ILE A 20 -14.07 -4.58 15.50
C ILE A 20 -13.92 -5.36 14.19
N LEU A 21 -14.99 -5.98 13.70
CA LEU A 21 -14.96 -6.81 12.48
C LEU A 21 -14.75 -6.01 11.20
N THR A 22 -15.15 -4.73 11.18
CA THR A 22 -15.03 -3.86 10.00
C THR A 22 -13.72 -3.08 9.96
N ARG A 23 -12.90 -3.10 11.02
CA ARG A 23 -11.59 -2.43 11.00
C ARG A 23 -10.68 -3.08 9.94
N PRO A 24 -9.99 -2.29 9.09
CA PRO A 24 -8.96 -2.79 8.21
C PRO A 24 -7.89 -3.52 9.01
N LYS A 25 -7.41 -4.63 8.45
CA LYS A 25 -6.28 -5.37 9.01
C LYS A 25 -5.05 -5.13 8.18
N TYR A 26 -3.90 -5.17 8.82
CA TYR A 26 -2.62 -5.06 8.17
C TYR A 26 -1.62 -6.05 8.76
N ARG A 27 -0.62 -6.42 7.96
CA ARG A 27 0.45 -7.34 8.34
C ARG A 27 1.74 -6.90 7.68
N ASP A 28 2.82 -6.89 8.45
CA ASP A 28 4.18 -6.72 7.93
C ASP A 28 4.54 -7.95 7.08
N VAL A 29 5.03 -7.69 5.86
CA VAL A 29 5.44 -8.70 4.89
C VAL A 29 6.86 -8.48 4.39
N ALA A 30 7.63 -7.62 5.06
CA ALA A 30 8.93 -7.17 4.57
C ALA A 30 9.97 -8.30 4.49
N THR A 31 9.79 -9.41 5.21
CA THR A 31 10.65 -10.59 5.16
C THR A 31 10.25 -11.62 4.09
N GLU A 32 9.14 -11.42 3.39
CA GLU A 32 8.65 -12.34 2.37
C GLU A 32 9.06 -11.91 0.97
N LYS A 33 9.24 -12.86 0.06
CA LYS A 33 9.55 -12.53 -1.34
C LYS A 33 8.30 -11.97 -2.05
N PRO A 34 8.46 -10.97 -2.94
CA PRO A 34 9.70 -10.34 -3.37
C PRO A 34 10.18 -9.19 -2.48
N PHE A 35 9.44 -8.82 -1.44
CA PHE A 35 9.68 -7.67 -0.58
C PHE A 35 11.01 -7.71 0.19
N SER A 36 11.45 -8.90 0.60
CA SER A 36 12.73 -9.10 1.28
C SER A 36 13.94 -8.65 0.47
N GLU A 37 13.81 -8.57 -0.85
CA GLU A 37 14.88 -8.18 -1.76
C GLU A 37 14.97 -6.67 -1.95
N ILE A 38 14.01 -5.89 -1.46
CA ILE A 38 13.95 -4.43 -1.64
C ILE A 38 13.99 -3.65 -0.33
N LEU A 39 13.65 -4.28 0.79
CA LEU A 39 13.66 -3.63 2.10
C LEU A 39 15.06 -3.13 2.47
N SER A 40 15.17 -1.88 2.92
CA SER A 40 16.44 -1.26 3.33
C SER A 40 17.52 -1.20 2.25
N GLN A 41 17.17 -1.48 0.99
CA GLN A 41 18.05 -1.25 -0.14
C GLN A 41 17.82 0.16 -0.69
N GLN A 42 18.90 0.78 -1.16
CA GLN A 42 18.81 2.01 -1.93
C GLN A 42 18.39 1.65 -3.35
N LEU A 43 17.09 1.78 -3.64
CA LEU A 43 16.54 1.59 -4.97
C LEU A 43 16.89 2.80 -5.84
N THR A 44 16.98 2.59 -7.15
CA THR A 44 17.22 3.67 -8.11
C THR A 44 16.09 3.68 -9.13
N THR A 45 15.47 4.84 -9.36
CA THR A 45 14.42 4.99 -10.35
C THR A 45 14.96 4.70 -11.75
N LYS A 46 14.27 3.85 -12.51
CA LYS A 46 14.59 3.49 -13.90
C LYS A 46 13.61 4.09 -14.92
N ARG A 47 12.56 4.74 -14.41
CA ARG A 47 11.59 5.52 -15.17
C ARG A 47 11.23 6.79 -14.40
N PRO A 48 10.69 7.83 -15.07
CA PRO A 48 10.12 8.98 -14.37
C PRO A 48 8.99 8.53 -13.46
N THR A 49 8.95 9.08 -12.24
CA THR A 49 7.86 8.85 -11.29
C THR A 49 7.35 10.18 -10.78
N LEU A 50 6.11 10.22 -10.29
CA LEU A 50 5.45 11.44 -9.82
C LEU A 50 5.20 11.32 -8.32
N ILE A 51 5.35 12.43 -7.62
CA ILE A 51 4.85 12.59 -6.26
C ILE A 51 3.52 13.33 -6.35
N LEU A 52 2.47 12.65 -5.90
CA LEU A 52 1.11 13.16 -5.89
C LEU A 52 0.69 13.53 -4.47
N ASN A 53 -0.04 14.64 -4.35
CA ASN A 53 -0.75 14.97 -3.12
C ASN A 53 -1.92 13.98 -2.96
N TYR A 54 -1.97 13.26 -1.84
CA TYR A 54 -2.98 12.24 -1.61
C TYR A 54 -3.72 12.48 -0.30
N ASP A 55 -5.02 12.76 -0.39
CA ASP A 55 -5.83 13.17 0.76
C ASP A 55 -6.15 12.04 1.74
N LEU A 56 -5.89 10.78 1.39
CA LEU A 56 -6.25 9.60 2.17
C LEU A 56 -5.05 8.68 2.45
N PRO A 57 -3.93 9.19 2.99
CA PRO A 57 -2.76 8.37 3.25
C PRO A 57 -3.06 7.30 4.32
N ARG A 58 -2.39 6.16 4.23
CA ARG A 58 -2.52 5.08 5.24
C ARG A 58 -1.96 5.51 6.60
N TYR A 59 -0.93 6.33 6.57
CA TYR A 59 -0.27 6.91 7.73
C TYR A 59 0.02 8.38 7.46
N GLU A 60 -0.18 9.24 8.45
CA GLU A 60 0.10 10.68 8.33
C GLU A 60 1.58 10.93 7.98
N ASP A 61 2.50 10.13 8.52
CA ASP A 61 3.94 10.24 8.24
C ASP A 61 4.32 9.86 6.79
N TYR A 62 3.42 9.23 6.03
CA TYR A 62 3.59 8.88 4.61
C TYR A 62 2.47 9.53 3.77
N SER A 63 2.41 10.86 3.84
CA SER A 63 1.33 11.68 3.29
C SER A 63 1.24 11.68 1.76
N TYR A 64 2.30 11.32 1.04
CA TYR A 64 2.34 11.43 -0.42
C TYR A 64 2.13 10.08 -1.11
N HIS A 65 1.69 10.10 -2.36
CA HIS A 65 1.68 8.91 -3.20
C HIS A 65 2.78 9.00 -4.26
N LEU A 66 3.58 7.93 -4.40
CA LEU A 66 4.48 7.79 -5.53
C LEU A 66 3.74 7.04 -6.65
N GLU A 67 3.67 7.64 -7.83
CA GLU A 67 3.05 7.07 -9.02
C GLU A 67 4.12 6.79 -10.08
N ASP A 68 4.10 5.59 -10.66
CA ASP A 68 5.10 5.15 -11.65
C ASP A 68 4.52 4.75 -13.02
N GLY A 69 3.24 5.04 -13.22
CA GLY A 69 2.46 4.72 -14.42
C GLY A 69 1.70 3.39 -14.32
N ASN A 70 1.96 2.56 -13.31
CA ASN A 70 1.21 1.32 -13.07
C ASN A 70 0.19 1.45 -11.93
N GLY A 71 0.20 2.59 -11.22
CA GLY A 71 -0.68 2.85 -10.09
C GLY A 71 -2.01 3.49 -10.48
N PHE A 72 -2.79 3.81 -9.45
CA PHE A 72 -4.10 4.45 -9.56
C PHE A 72 -4.03 5.92 -10.03
N GLY A 73 -2.86 6.54 -9.87
CA GLY A 73 -2.58 7.97 -9.95
C GLY A 73 -2.84 8.61 -11.31
N MET A 74 -2.57 7.92 -12.42
CA MET A 74 -2.73 8.51 -13.77
C MET A 74 -4.17 8.94 -14.10
N ASN A 75 -5.18 8.33 -13.45
CA ASN A 75 -6.60 8.67 -13.65
C ASN A 75 -7.22 9.41 -12.46
N SER A 76 -6.42 9.66 -11.43
CA SER A 76 -6.84 10.43 -10.27
C SER A 76 -6.48 11.89 -10.54
N ASN A 77 -7.43 12.81 -10.48
CA ASN A 77 -7.18 14.26 -10.65
C ASN A 77 -6.37 14.86 -9.48
N LEU A 78 -5.39 14.10 -8.95
CA LEU A 78 -4.52 14.48 -7.87
C LEU A 78 -3.49 15.48 -8.37
N GLU A 79 -3.15 16.41 -7.49
CA GLU A 79 -2.12 17.39 -7.75
C GLU A 79 -0.74 16.73 -7.79
N THR A 80 0.01 16.97 -8.87
CA THR A 80 1.42 16.58 -8.95
C THR A 80 2.28 17.62 -8.25
N LEU A 81 2.98 17.20 -7.20
CA LEU A 81 3.86 18.06 -6.38
C LEU A 81 5.29 18.08 -6.92
N ALA A 82 5.79 16.94 -7.40
CA ALA A 82 7.13 16.83 -7.94
C ALA A 82 7.24 15.72 -9.00
N GLU A 83 8.11 15.94 -9.98
CA GLU A 83 8.59 14.89 -10.88
C GLU A 83 9.92 14.35 -10.37
N ILE A 84 10.03 13.03 -10.27
CA ILE A 84 11.23 12.34 -9.83
C ILE A 84 11.91 11.74 -11.07
N PRO A 85 13.09 12.28 -11.46
CA PRO A 85 13.78 11.82 -12.66
C PRO A 85 14.37 10.42 -12.49
N ILE A 86 14.71 9.79 -13.61
CA ILE A 86 15.50 8.55 -13.67
C ILE A 86 16.83 8.76 -12.94
N GLY A 87 17.31 7.74 -12.24
CA GLY A 87 18.56 7.77 -11.49
C GLY A 87 18.43 8.37 -10.09
N THR A 88 17.21 8.60 -9.60
CA THR A 88 16.96 9.10 -8.25
C THR A 88 16.97 7.96 -7.25
N ALA A 89 17.66 8.16 -6.13
CA ALA A 89 17.69 7.22 -5.03
C ALA A 89 16.37 7.24 -4.25
N VAL A 90 15.82 6.07 -3.99
CA VAL A 90 14.59 5.83 -3.23
C VAL A 90 14.89 4.81 -2.14
N GLN A 91 14.40 5.05 -0.92
CA GLN A 91 14.54 4.12 0.19
C GLN A 91 13.18 3.61 0.63
N ILE A 92 13.04 2.29 0.73
CA ILE A 92 11.86 1.62 1.30
C ILE A 92 12.20 1.18 2.71
N ASP A 93 11.39 1.62 3.68
CA ASP A 93 11.60 1.36 5.10
C ASP A 93 10.50 0.50 5.74
N LYS A 94 9.32 0.41 5.12
CA LYS A 94 8.20 -0.40 5.61
C LYS A 94 7.41 -0.99 4.45
N ILE A 95 6.95 -2.24 4.63
CA ILE A 95 6.14 -2.95 3.63
C ILE A 95 5.02 -3.72 4.35
N GLU A 96 3.77 -3.43 3.99
CA GLU A 96 2.60 -4.01 4.64
C GLU A 96 1.55 -4.44 3.61
N ILE A 97 0.87 -5.56 3.86
CA ILE A 97 -0.38 -5.87 3.19
C ILE A 97 -1.54 -5.36 4.03
N HIS A 98 -2.47 -4.67 3.41
CA HIS A 98 -3.70 -4.19 4.02
C HIS A 98 -4.90 -4.89 3.39
N THR A 99 -5.79 -5.44 4.21
CA THR A 99 -7.04 -6.05 3.77
C THR A 99 -8.23 -5.24 4.25
N ASN A 100 -9.07 -4.82 3.30
CA ASN A 100 -10.32 -4.13 3.57
C ASN A 100 -11.38 -5.16 3.99
N SER A 101 -11.82 -5.08 5.24
CA SER A 101 -12.74 -6.06 5.84
C SER A 101 -14.12 -6.13 5.18
N VAL A 102 -14.53 -5.09 4.45
CA VAL A 102 -15.83 -5.05 3.76
C VAL A 102 -15.75 -5.63 2.35
N SER A 103 -14.76 -5.24 1.56
CA SER A 103 -14.62 -5.68 0.17
C SER A 103 -13.81 -6.96 0.00
N GLY A 104 -13.05 -7.36 1.01
CA GLY A 104 -12.06 -8.45 0.92
C GLY A 104 -10.85 -8.10 0.04
N THR A 105 -10.77 -6.87 -0.48
CA THR A 105 -9.65 -6.45 -1.32
C THR A 105 -8.40 -6.26 -0.48
N SER A 106 -7.29 -6.78 -0.99
CA SER A 106 -5.99 -6.68 -0.35
C SER A 106 -5.01 -5.95 -1.26
N SER A 107 -4.20 -5.08 -0.67
CA SER A 107 -3.19 -4.30 -1.39
C SER A 107 -1.89 -4.29 -0.60
N ALA A 108 -0.77 -4.51 -1.30
CA ALA A 108 0.55 -4.38 -0.72
C ALA A 108 1.03 -2.92 -0.89
N TYR A 109 1.36 -2.31 0.24
CA TYR A 109 1.87 -0.95 0.33
C TYR A 109 3.35 -0.97 0.70
N LEU A 110 4.14 -0.26 -0.08
CA LEU A 110 5.54 0.05 0.19
C LEU A 110 5.59 1.51 0.65
N PHE A 111 6.24 1.72 1.77
CA PHE A 111 6.42 3.02 2.39
C PHE A 111 7.89 3.39 2.38
N GLY A 112 8.17 4.65 2.07
CA GLY A 112 9.54 5.07 1.86
C GLY A 112 9.71 6.56 1.69
N THR A 113 10.93 6.95 1.36
CA THR A 113 11.30 8.36 1.17
C THR A 113 12.07 8.56 -0.12
N VAL A 114 11.87 9.74 -0.73
CA VAL A 114 12.60 10.17 -1.91
C VAL A 114 12.89 11.67 -1.84
N TYR A 115 14.10 12.06 -2.25
CA TYR A 115 14.51 13.46 -2.29
C TYR A 115 14.31 14.04 -3.70
N SER A 116 13.49 15.08 -3.81
CA SER A 116 13.38 15.88 -5.04
C SER A 116 14.45 16.96 -5.06
N LYS A 117 15.39 16.85 -6.01
CA LYS A 117 16.38 17.90 -6.25
C LYS A 117 15.76 19.18 -6.80
N GLU A 118 14.66 19.09 -7.54
CA GLU A 118 13.99 20.26 -8.11
C GLU A 118 13.33 21.10 -7.00
N LYS A 119 12.63 20.43 -6.08
CA LYS A 119 11.92 21.09 -4.98
C LYS A 119 12.77 21.32 -3.73
N GLN A 120 13.95 20.70 -3.67
CA GLN A 120 14.82 20.69 -2.49
C GLN A 120 14.10 20.15 -1.25
N GLU A 121 13.29 19.11 -1.43
CA GLU A 121 12.40 18.57 -0.41
C GLU A 121 12.44 17.04 -0.41
N THR A 122 12.23 16.43 0.77
CA THR A 122 12.07 14.98 0.92
C THR A 122 10.60 14.64 1.07
N TYR A 123 10.10 13.75 0.22
CA TYR A 123 8.73 13.26 0.27
C TYR A 123 8.70 11.87 0.89
N ALA A 124 7.94 11.71 1.97
CA ALA A 124 7.60 10.42 2.55
C ALA A 124 6.32 9.89 1.87
N PHE A 125 6.44 8.79 1.16
CA PHE A 125 5.41 8.31 0.24
C PHE A 125 4.90 6.92 0.61
N GLN A 126 3.71 6.62 0.09
CA GLN A 126 3.18 5.28 -0.07
C GLN A 126 3.10 4.92 -1.56
N TYR A 127 3.41 3.67 -1.90
CA TYR A 127 3.38 3.11 -3.24
C TYR A 127 2.69 1.75 -3.19
N THR A 128 1.77 1.48 -4.12
CA THR A 128 1.10 0.18 -4.21
C THR A 128 1.78 -0.69 -5.24
N TRP A 129 2.08 -1.93 -4.88
CA TRP A 129 2.76 -2.85 -5.80
C TRP A 129 2.20 -4.26 -5.72
N GLY A 130 1.77 -4.77 -6.87
CA GLY A 130 1.28 -6.13 -7.01
C GLY A 130 -0.23 -6.26 -6.95
N ASN A 131 -0.70 -7.36 -7.55
CA ASN A 131 -2.10 -7.69 -7.74
C ASN A 131 -2.39 -9.03 -7.06
N TYR A 132 -3.42 -9.06 -6.23
CA TYR A 132 -3.85 -10.27 -5.54
C TYR A 132 -4.94 -11.00 -6.32
N HIS A 133 -4.66 -12.24 -6.71
CA HIS A 133 -5.55 -13.11 -7.46
C HIS A 133 -6.21 -14.11 -6.52
N LEU A 134 -7.51 -13.92 -6.32
CA LEU A 134 -8.35 -14.73 -5.42
C LEU A 134 -9.47 -15.45 -6.18
N LEU A 135 -10.04 -14.78 -7.19
CA LEU A 135 -11.24 -15.27 -7.87
C LEU A 135 -10.85 -16.45 -8.76
N TYR A 136 -11.58 -17.56 -8.61
CA TYR A 136 -11.40 -18.79 -9.41
C TYR A 136 -10.05 -19.51 -9.22
N GLU A 137 -9.36 -19.24 -8.10
CA GLU A 137 -8.07 -19.87 -7.78
C GLU A 137 -8.20 -20.79 -6.57
N ASP A 138 -7.72 -22.04 -6.70
CA ASP A 138 -7.67 -23.00 -5.58
C ASP A 138 -6.69 -22.54 -4.48
N LYS A 139 -5.64 -21.83 -4.90
CA LYS A 139 -4.63 -21.25 -4.02
C LYS A 139 -4.37 -19.80 -4.45
N PRO A 140 -4.95 -18.80 -3.74
CA PRO A 140 -4.73 -17.40 -4.04
C PRO A 140 -3.24 -17.01 -4.05
N TYR A 141 -2.88 -16.07 -4.90
CA TYR A 141 -1.49 -15.66 -5.09
C TYR A 141 -1.37 -14.19 -5.52
N TRP A 142 -0.15 -13.67 -5.41
CA TRP A 142 0.23 -12.34 -5.87
C TRP A 142 1.04 -12.44 -7.17
N THR A 143 0.83 -11.47 -8.05
CA THR A 143 1.74 -11.15 -9.16
C THR A 143 2.20 -9.72 -9.02
N PHE A 144 3.37 -9.41 -9.54
CA PHE A 144 3.97 -8.09 -9.40
C PHE A 144 4.34 -7.53 -10.76
N ASP A 145 3.69 -6.44 -11.13
CA ASP A 145 3.97 -5.71 -12.36
C ASP A 145 5.35 -5.04 -12.28
N LEU A 146 5.84 -4.59 -13.43
CA LEU A 146 7.15 -3.97 -13.56
C LEU A 146 7.21 -2.66 -12.76
N ALA A 147 7.91 -2.67 -11.63
CA ALA A 147 8.04 -1.50 -10.77
C ALA A 147 9.05 -0.47 -11.28
N PHE A 148 8.99 0.75 -10.76
CA PHE A 148 9.89 1.85 -11.15
C PHE A 148 11.39 1.59 -10.97
N TRP A 149 11.78 0.63 -10.11
CA TRP A 149 13.19 0.27 -9.87
C TRP A 149 13.67 -0.96 -10.66
N GLN A 150 12.77 -1.62 -11.39
CA GLN A 150 13.05 -2.87 -12.11
C GLN A 150 13.32 -2.62 -13.60
N ASP A 151 14.16 -3.49 -14.20
CA ASP A 151 14.34 -3.53 -15.66
C ASP A 151 13.28 -4.44 -16.31
N GLU A 152 12.93 -5.55 -15.63
CA GLU A 152 12.01 -6.57 -16.10
C GLU A 152 10.98 -6.91 -15.00
N PRO A 153 9.72 -7.24 -15.38
CA PRO A 153 8.70 -7.62 -14.41
C PRO A 153 9.02 -8.97 -13.75
N LEU A 154 8.47 -9.18 -12.55
CA LEU A 154 8.50 -10.49 -11.93
C LEU A 154 7.51 -11.43 -12.65
N THR A 155 7.95 -12.65 -12.95
CA THR A 155 7.15 -13.62 -13.70
C THR A 155 6.54 -14.72 -12.82
N GLU A 156 6.94 -14.77 -11.55
CA GLU A 156 6.54 -15.80 -10.60
C GLU A 156 5.21 -15.47 -9.92
N LYS A 157 4.52 -16.53 -9.44
CA LYS A 157 3.40 -16.41 -8.50
C LYS A 157 3.94 -16.45 -7.08
N TYR A 158 3.52 -15.50 -6.26
CA TYR A 158 3.93 -15.42 -4.85
C TYR A 158 2.77 -15.78 -3.93
N PHE A 159 3.01 -16.67 -2.98
CA PHE A 159 2.00 -17.14 -2.02
C PHE A 159 2.28 -16.49 -0.66
N ILE A 160 1.70 -15.33 -0.45
CA ILE A 160 1.86 -14.50 0.75
C ILE A 160 0.52 -14.48 1.49
N ASP A 161 0.54 -14.80 2.78
CA ASP A 161 -0.67 -14.86 3.60
C ASP A 161 -1.25 -13.46 3.86
N LEU A 162 -2.59 -13.36 3.89
CA LEU A 162 -3.28 -12.11 4.21
C LEU A 162 -3.42 -11.89 5.74
N PRO A 163 -3.56 -10.63 6.19
CA PRO A 163 -3.89 -10.26 7.59
C PRO A 163 -5.20 -10.82 8.18
#